data_AF-A0A286NZD6-F1
#
_entry.id   AF-A0A286NZD6-F1
#
_cell.length_a   1.000
_cell.length_b   1.000
_cell.length_c   1.000
_cell.angle_alpha   90.00
_cell.angle_beta   90.00
_cell.angle_gamma   90.00
#
_symmetry.space_group_name_H-M   'P 1'
#
loop_
_entity.id
_entity.type
_entity.pdbx_description
1 polymer ?
#
loop_
_entity_poly.entity_id
_entity_poly.type
_entity_poly.pdbx_seq_one_letter_code
_entity_poly.pdbx_strand_id
1 'polypeptide(L)'
;MSDGFLTSEQTENYGRYAAEPNEVQLARYFHLDERDLVFINQRRGKHNRFGIALQLTTARFLGTFQTDPLQIPPGVRNYVALGVSLDIENYCTLRLFFDLPNLAGLSRRNLPADGIRLLFHI
;
A
#
# COMPACT_ATOMS: atom_id res chain seq x y z
N MET A 1 -15.92 -17.66 -31.27
CA MET A 1 -15.19 -17.82 -29.99
C MET A 1 -14.04 -16.85 -30.05
N SER A 2 -14.06 -15.80 -29.23
CA SER A 2 -12.97 -14.81 -29.22
C SER A 2 -11.83 -15.39 -28.39
N ASP A 3 -10.74 -15.81 -29.05
CA ASP A 3 -9.48 -16.16 -28.39
C ASP A 3 -8.93 -14.91 -27.70
N GLY A 4 -9.26 -14.76 -26.42
CA GLY A 4 -8.68 -13.73 -25.57
C GLY A 4 -7.20 -14.01 -25.37
N PHE A 5 -6.35 -13.01 -25.60
CA PHE A 5 -4.90 -13.08 -25.34
C PHE A 5 -4.57 -13.50 -23.89
N LEU A 6 -5.48 -13.19 -22.95
CA LEU A 6 -5.42 -13.61 -21.55
C LEU A 6 -6.51 -14.64 -21.26
N THR A 7 -6.20 -15.64 -20.44
CA THR A 7 -7.21 -16.50 -19.83
C THR A 7 -8.10 -15.70 -18.87
N SER A 8 -9.26 -16.24 -18.51
CA SER A 8 -10.15 -15.62 -17.51
C SER A 8 -9.40 -15.40 -16.18
N GLU A 9 -8.63 -16.39 -15.73
CA GLU A 9 -7.82 -16.30 -14.52
C GLU A 9 -6.74 -15.21 -14.62
N GLN A 10 -6.05 -15.09 -15.76
CA GLN A 10 -5.06 -14.03 -15.96
C GLN A 10 -5.71 -12.64 -15.97
N THR A 11 -6.91 -12.53 -16.53
CA THR A 11 -7.68 -11.29 -16.55
C THR A 11 -8.14 -10.90 -15.14
N GLU A 12 -8.60 -11.86 -14.36
CA GLU A 12 -9.03 -11.66 -12.97
C GLU A 12 -7.88 -11.25 -12.06
N ASN A 13 -6.69 -11.82 -12.27
CA ASN A 13 -5.50 -11.56 -11.46
C ASN A 13 -4.65 -10.37 -11.95
N TYR A 14 -4.90 -9.85 -13.14
CA TYR A 14 -4.14 -8.72 -13.67
C TYR A 14 -4.27 -7.50 -12.75
N GLY A 15 -3.13 -6.91 -12.38
CA GLY A 15 -3.08 -5.76 -11.47
C GLY A 15 -3.48 -6.08 -10.03
N ARG A 16 -3.49 -7.36 -9.62
CA ARG A 16 -3.79 -7.81 -8.26
C ARG A 16 -2.72 -8.75 -7.73
N TYR A 17 -2.62 -8.83 -6.41
CA TYR A 17 -1.82 -9.86 -5.76
C TYR A 17 -2.58 -11.20 -5.82
N ALA A 18 -2.17 -12.09 -6.71
CA ALA A 18 -2.70 -13.46 -6.74
C ALA A 18 -2.27 -14.27 -5.50
N ALA A 19 -1.13 -13.92 -4.90
CA ALA A 19 -0.59 -14.52 -3.68
C ALA A 19 0.38 -13.55 -2.96
N GLU A 20 0.85 -13.95 -1.77
CA GLU A 20 1.99 -13.33 -1.10
C GLU A 20 3.25 -13.38 -1.99
N PRO A 21 3.95 -12.24 -2.21
CA PRO A 21 5.25 -12.24 -2.86
C PRO A 21 6.27 -13.03 -2.03
N ASN A 22 7.06 -13.87 -2.70
CA ASN A 22 8.15 -14.60 -2.05
C ASN A 22 9.34 -13.66 -1.73
N GLU A 23 10.32 -14.16 -0.96
CA GLU A 23 11.48 -13.37 -0.52
C GLU A 23 12.28 -12.74 -1.67
N VAL A 24 12.43 -13.46 -2.79
CA VAL A 24 13.13 -12.94 -3.98
C VAL A 24 12.35 -11.78 -4.60
N GLN A 25 11.03 -11.89 -4.68
CA GLN A 25 10.16 -10.82 -5.15
C GLN A 25 10.16 -9.63 -4.19
N LEU A 26 10.13 -9.86 -2.87
CA LEU A 26 10.24 -8.83 -1.85
C LEU A 26 11.55 -8.04 -2.00
N ALA A 27 12.69 -8.73 -2.04
CA ALA A 27 13.99 -8.10 -2.19
C ALA A 27 14.13 -7.33 -3.51
N ARG A 28 13.51 -7.82 -4.60
CA ARG A 28 13.63 -7.20 -5.92
C ARG A 28 12.73 -5.99 -6.12
N TYR A 29 11.47 -6.07 -5.68
CA TYR A 29 10.44 -5.07 -6.01
C TYR A 29 10.09 -4.15 -4.83
N PHE A 30 10.25 -4.64 -3.60
CA PHE A 30 9.81 -3.94 -2.39
C PHE A 30 10.98 -3.31 -1.61
N HIS A 31 12.20 -3.45 -2.12
CA HIS A 31 13.33 -2.68 -1.64
C HIS A 31 13.16 -1.20 -1.98
N LEU A 32 13.39 -0.34 -0.99
CA LEU A 32 13.38 1.11 -1.13
C LEU A 32 14.82 1.59 -1.12
N ASP A 33 15.28 2.12 -2.25
CA ASP A 33 16.62 2.67 -2.35
C ASP A 33 16.70 4.09 -1.76
N GLU A 34 17.89 4.68 -1.77
CA GLU A 34 18.10 6.03 -1.24
C GLU A 34 17.20 7.09 -1.92
N ARG A 35 16.95 6.96 -3.23
CA ARG A 35 16.12 7.92 -3.97
C ARG A 35 14.66 7.81 -3.58
N ASP A 36 14.17 6.57 -3.44
CA ASP A 36 12.84 6.29 -2.93
C ASP A 36 12.68 6.92 -1.54
N LEU A 37 13.65 6.70 -0.64
CA LEU A 37 13.61 7.22 0.72
C LEU A 37 13.67 8.75 0.77
N VAL A 38 14.49 9.40 -0.06
CA VAL A 38 14.52 10.87 -0.18
C VAL A 38 13.13 11.40 -0.57
N PHE A 39 12.49 10.79 -1.55
CA PHE A 39 11.15 11.18 -2.00
C PHE A 39 10.07 10.92 -0.93
N ILE A 40 10.10 9.74 -0.29
CA ILE A 40 9.17 9.37 0.77
C ILE A 40 9.32 10.32 1.96
N ASN A 41 10.55 10.66 2.35
CA ASN A 41 10.81 11.48 3.52
C ASN A 41 10.33 12.93 3.39
N GLN A 42 10.05 13.41 2.18
CA GLN A 42 9.40 14.71 1.94
C GLN A 42 7.93 14.74 2.39
N ARG A 43 7.31 13.59 2.67
CA ARG A 43 5.89 13.49 3.02
C ARG A 43 5.68 13.70 4.52
N ARG A 44 4.65 14.48 4.87
CA ARG A 44 4.31 14.79 6.26
C ARG A 44 3.64 13.60 6.95
N GLY A 45 4.18 13.18 8.10
CA GLY A 45 3.58 12.14 8.95
C GLY A 45 3.95 10.71 8.54
N LYS A 46 4.04 9.81 9.52
CA LYS A 46 4.45 8.41 9.32
C LYS A 46 3.51 7.63 8.40
N HIS A 47 2.20 7.89 8.48
CA HIS A 47 1.18 7.21 7.68
C HIS A 47 1.27 7.56 6.18
N ASN A 48 1.50 8.83 5.83
CA ASN A 48 1.65 9.24 4.43
C ASN A 48 2.93 8.68 3.82
N ARG A 49 4.03 8.67 4.59
CA ARG A 49 5.29 8.03 4.18
C ARG A 49 5.09 6.55 3.88
N PHE A 50 4.44 5.83 4.79
CA PHE A 50 4.12 4.43 4.60
C PHE A 50 3.20 4.19 3.39
N GLY A 51 2.11 4.94 3.28
CA GLY A 51 1.15 4.80 2.19
C GLY A 51 1.80 5.02 0.82
N ILE A 52 2.64 6.05 0.68
CA ILE A 52 3.39 6.30 -0.56
C ILE A 52 4.42 5.20 -0.82
N ALA A 53 5.17 4.77 0.19
CA ALA A 53 6.12 3.66 0.04
C ALA A 53 5.42 2.39 -0.46
N LEU A 54 4.27 2.05 0.13
CA LEU A 54 3.48 0.88 -0.21
C LEU A 54 2.92 0.96 -1.64
N GLN A 55 2.46 2.13 -2.06
CA GLN A 55 1.96 2.35 -3.42
C GLN A 55 3.08 2.29 -4.46
N LEU A 56 4.24 2.88 -4.17
CA LEU A 56 5.41 2.82 -5.06
C LEU A 56 5.86 1.37 -5.30
N THR A 57 6.03 0.59 -4.23
CA THR A 57 6.46 -0.81 -4.35
C THR A 57 5.38 -1.68 -4.98
N THR A 58 4.10 -1.41 -4.70
CA THR A 58 2.98 -2.13 -5.32
C THR A 58 2.88 -1.85 -6.82
N ALA A 59 3.00 -0.60 -7.24
CA ALA A 59 3.04 -0.25 -8.65
C ALA A 59 4.25 -0.87 -9.37
N ARG A 60 5.40 -0.97 -8.69
CA ARG A 60 6.58 -1.64 -9.22
C ARG A 60 6.38 -3.14 -9.41
N PHE A 61 5.64 -3.79 -8.53
CA PHE A 61 5.37 -5.24 -8.58
C PHE A 61 4.23 -5.59 -9.54
N LEU A 62 3.09 -4.90 -9.45
CA LEU A 62 1.88 -5.19 -10.22
C LEU A 62 1.78 -4.44 -11.55
N GLY A 63 2.61 -3.41 -11.75
CA GLY A 63 2.52 -2.51 -12.90
C GLY A 63 1.39 -1.47 -12.80
N THR A 64 0.66 -1.43 -11.68
CA THR A 64 -0.44 -0.50 -11.43
C THR A 64 -0.60 -0.18 -9.95
N PHE A 65 -1.22 0.95 -9.63
CA PHE A 65 -1.57 1.30 -8.25
C PHE A 65 -2.74 0.45 -7.75
N GLN A 66 -2.64 -0.04 -6.51
CA GLN A 66 -3.70 -0.78 -5.86
C GLN A 66 -4.57 0.18 -5.05
N THR A 67 -5.83 0.34 -5.45
CA THR A 67 -6.73 1.31 -4.83
C THR A 67 -7.36 0.81 -3.53
N ASP A 68 -7.46 -0.50 -3.35
CA ASP A 68 -7.92 -1.12 -2.11
C ASP A 68 -6.72 -1.62 -1.28
N PRO A 69 -6.37 -0.94 -0.18
CA PRO A 69 -5.24 -1.32 0.66
C PRO A 69 -5.40 -2.68 1.34
N LEU A 70 -6.63 -3.19 1.47
CA LEU A 70 -6.89 -4.52 2.02
C LEU A 70 -6.45 -5.64 1.07
N GLN A 71 -6.32 -5.34 -0.22
CA GLN A 71 -5.80 -6.28 -1.22
C GLN A 71 -4.27 -6.39 -1.19
N ILE A 72 -3.59 -5.60 -0.35
CA ILE A 72 -2.14 -5.66 -0.22
C ILE A 72 -1.78 -6.70 0.86
N PRO A 73 -1.00 -7.75 0.50
CA PRO A 73 -0.68 -8.83 1.43
C PRO A 73 -0.01 -8.31 2.73
N PRO A 74 -0.28 -8.94 3.88
CA PRO A 74 0.37 -8.59 5.15
C PRO A 74 1.90 -8.60 5.09
N GLY A 75 2.51 -9.60 4.43
CA GLY A 75 3.96 -9.72 4.29
C GLY A 75 4.57 -8.53 3.56
N VAL A 76 3.92 -8.05 2.49
CA VAL A 76 4.30 -6.82 1.78
C VAL A 76 4.24 -5.61 2.71
N ARG A 77 3.13 -5.43 3.41
CA ARG A 77 2.97 -4.29 4.32
C ARG A 77 4.01 -4.31 5.45
N ASN A 78 4.34 -5.49 5.98
CA ASN A 78 5.38 -5.68 7.00
C ASN A 78 6.76 -5.34 6.45
N TYR A 79 7.10 -5.87 5.28
CA TYR A 79 8.40 -5.65 4.65
C TYR A 79 8.63 -4.17 4.37
N VAL A 80 7.63 -3.48 3.82
CA VAL A 80 7.72 -2.05 3.53
C VAL A 80 7.82 -1.22 4.81
N ALA A 81 7.08 -1.57 5.87
CA ALA A 81 7.13 -0.87 7.15
C ALA A 81 8.54 -0.88 7.76
N LEU A 82 9.22 -2.05 7.67
CA LEU A 82 10.62 -2.19 8.06
C LEU A 82 11.52 -1.30 7.19
N GLY A 83 11.31 -1.30 5.87
CA GLY A 83 12.09 -0.49 4.93
C GLY A 83 12.03 1.01 5.17
N VAL A 84 10.90 1.53 5.69
CA VAL A 84 10.76 2.95 6.07
C VAL A 84 11.03 3.20 7.57
N SER A 85 11.60 2.22 8.29
CA SER A 85 11.92 2.32 9.72
C SER A 85 10.74 2.74 10.60
N LEU A 86 9.53 2.24 10.28
CA LEU A 86 8.35 2.46 11.09
C LEU A 86 8.16 1.31 12.06
N ASP A 87 8.00 1.63 13.34
CA ASP A 87 7.68 0.63 14.36
C ASP A 87 6.32 0.00 14.09
N ILE A 88 6.29 -1.34 14.12
CA ILE A 88 5.15 -2.17 13.68
C ILE A 88 3.94 -1.98 14.61
N GLU A 89 4.15 -1.52 15.84
CA GLU A 89 3.06 -1.18 16.79
C GLU A 89 2.06 -0.15 16.24
N ASN A 90 2.44 0.63 15.21
CA ASN A 90 1.58 1.62 14.57
C ASN A 90 0.65 1.05 13.48
N TYR A 91 0.63 -0.28 13.28
CA TYR A 91 -0.28 -0.96 12.36
C TYR A 91 -1.75 -0.69 12.67
N CYS A 92 -2.12 -0.48 13.94
CA CYS A 92 -3.49 -0.14 14.32
C CYS A 92 -3.93 1.22 13.74
N THR A 93 -3.03 2.19 13.62
CA THR A 93 -3.32 3.49 13.00
C THR A 93 -3.48 3.37 11.48
N LEU A 94 -2.67 2.51 10.85
CA LEU A 94 -2.77 2.22 9.42
C LEU A 94 -4.01 1.41 9.08
N ARG A 95 -4.41 0.48 9.96
CA ARG A 95 -5.67 -0.24 9.84
C ARG A 95 -6.87 0.69 9.97
N LEU A 96 -6.87 1.61 10.94
CA LEU A 96 -7.90 2.66 11.01
C LEU A 96 -7.92 3.55 9.75
N PHE A 97 -6.76 3.88 9.18
CA PHE A 97 -6.67 4.69 7.96
C PHE A 97 -7.19 3.95 6.71
N PHE A 98 -6.89 2.66 6.58
CA PHE A 98 -7.29 1.84 5.44
C PHE A 98 -8.69 1.22 5.58
N ASP A 99 -9.19 0.98 6.81
CA ASP A 99 -10.56 0.52 7.12
C ASP A 99 -11.57 1.68 7.25
N LEU A 100 -11.17 2.93 7.03
CA LEU A 100 -12.07 4.10 7.03
C LEU A 100 -13.33 3.93 6.15
N PRO A 101 -13.32 3.22 5.01
CA PRO A 101 -14.54 2.97 4.24
C PRO A 101 -15.53 2.02 4.95
N ASN A 102 -15.04 1.13 5.83
CA ASN A 102 -15.85 0.13 6.56
C ASN A 102 -16.23 0.59 7.99
N LEU A 103 -15.63 1.67 8.51
CA LEU A 103 -15.90 2.22 9.84
C LEU A 103 -16.85 3.42 9.78
N ALA A 104 -17.97 3.29 9.07
CA ALA A 104 -19.01 4.32 8.90
C ALA A 104 -19.73 4.78 10.19
N GLY A 105 -19.20 4.45 11.37
CA GLY A 105 -19.72 4.84 12.69
C GLY A 105 -18.79 5.69 13.56
N LEU A 106 -17.53 5.93 13.15
CA LEU A 106 -16.63 6.78 13.92
C LEU A 106 -16.83 8.26 13.56
N SER A 107 -17.42 9.00 14.51
CA SER A 107 -17.59 10.45 14.43
C SER A 107 -16.27 11.13 14.02
N ARG A 108 -16.33 11.92 12.93
CA ARG A 108 -15.24 12.73 12.35
C ARG A 108 -14.50 13.64 13.35
N ARG A 109 -15.00 13.79 14.57
CA ARG A 109 -14.46 14.66 15.62
C ARG A 109 -13.33 14.02 16.45
N ASN A 110 -13.11 12.71 16.36
CA ASN A 110 -12.05 12.02 17.12
C ASN A 110 -10.93 11.43 16.25
N LEU A 111 -10.89 11.72 14.94
CA LEU A 111 -9.71 11.41 14.14
C LEU A 111 -8.63 12.46 14.39
N PRO A 112 -7.34 12.06 14.53
CA PRO A 112 -6.25 13.02 14.58
C PRO A 112 -6.35 13.90 13.33
N ALA A 113 -6.41 15.22 13.54
CA ALA A 113 -6.84 16.22 12.57
C ALA A 113 -6.05 16.26 11.24
N ASP A 114 -4.98 15.48 11.14
CA ASP A 114 -4.10 15.38 9.99
C ASP A 114 -4.45 14.28 8.98
N GLY A 115 -5.35 13.34 9.32
CA GLY A 115 -5.48 12.08 8.60
C GLY A 115 -6.45 12.02 7.40
N ILE A 116 -7.33 13.00 7.19
CA ILE A 116 -8.42 12.84 6.18
C ILE A 116 -8.26 13.74 4.94
N ARG A 117 -7.39 14.77 4.97
CA ARG A 117 -7.37 15.79 3.91
C ARG A 117 -6.49 15.53 2.68
N LEU A 118 -5.80 14.40 2.57
CA LEU A 118 -4.82 14.18 1.48
C LEU A 118 -5.09 12.99 0.57
N LEU A 119 -6.30 12.41 0.57
CA LEU A 119 -6.62 11.29 -0.32
C LEU A 119 -6.97 11.70 -1.77
N PHE A 120 -6.93 12.98 -2.14
CA PHE A 120 -7.25 13.38 -3.53
C PHE A 120 -6.40 14.47 -4.17
N HIS A 121 -5.40 15.07 -3.51
CA HIS A 121 -4.47 15.98 -4.19
C HIS A 121 -3.03 15.56 -3.90
N ILE A 122 -2.38 15.06 -4.95
CA ILE A 122 -0.93 15.00 -5.14
C ILE A 122 -0.37 16.42 -5.02
#